data_AF-A0A959MUQ2-F1
#
_entry.id   AF-A0A959MUQ2-F1
#
_cell.length_a   1.000
_cell.length_b   1.000
_cell.length_c   1.000
_cell.angle_alpha   90.00
_cell.angle_beta   90.00
_cell.angle_gamma   90.00
#
_symmetry.space_group_name_H-M   'P 1'
#
loop_
_entity.id
_entity.type
_entity.pdbx_description
1 polymer ?
#
loop_
_entity_poly.entity_id
_entity_poly.type
_entity_poly.pdbx_seq_one_letter_code
_entity_poly.pdbx_strand_id
1 'polypeptide(L)'
;MKRIFIVLGVILFFSLGANAQVKEAVVGVDGFTCSLCAKGVEGQLESLDFIKSVKTNLKATTFTLTFVKGKKINLSKLEKAITDGGFTLRDIKVKADGTLAGDAASGFSLNTGNSPNLNLKNAQGSFDKGDAVSVSGMVTLPNTLNVSTIKKK
;
A
#
# COMPACT_ATOMS: atom_id res chain seq x y z
N MET A 1 -4.75 26.82 44.70
CA MET A 1 -3.66 26.45 43.76
C MET A 1 -3.41 24.93 43.75
N LYS A 2 -4.40 24.10 43.38
CA LYS A 2 -4.24 22.62 43.37
C LYS A 2 -4.98 21.89 42.24
N ARG A 3 -5.66 22.63 41.35
CA ARG A 3 -6.41 22.07 40.20
C ARG A 3 -5.72 22.30 38.84
N ILE A 4 -4.67 23.13 38.81
CA ILE A 4 -3.87 23.38 37.59
C ILE A 4 -2.92 22.20 37.29
N PHE A 5 -2.51 21.42 38.31
CA PHE A 5 -1.56 20.31 38.14
C PHE A 5 -2.17 19.03 37.55
N ILE A 6 -3.50 18.93 37.43
CA ILE A 6 -4.17 17.74 36.85
C ILE A 6 -4.27 17.85 35.32
N VAL A 7 -4.19 19.06 34.75
CA VAL A 7 -4.35 19.29 33.30
C VAL A 7 -3.07 18.95 32.52
N LEU A 8 -1.91 18.89 33.18
CA LEU A 8 -0.61 18.61 32.54
C LEU A 8 -0.30 17.10 32.43
N GLY A 9 -1.02 16.23 33.14
CA GLY A 9 -0.78 14.78 33.15
C GLY A 9 -1.54 13.99 32.08
N VAL A 10 -2.59 14.56 31.49
CA VAL A 10 -3.48 13.86 30.54
C VAL A 10 -3.09 14.08 29.07
N ILE A 11 -2.11 14.95 28.79
CA ILE A 11 -1.60 15.22 27.44
C ILE A 11 -0.54 14.16 27.02
N LEU A 12 -0.08 13.32 27.95
CA LEU A 12 0.83 12.19 27.73
C LEU A 12 0.09 10.84 27.57
N PHE A 13 -1.16 10.84 27.12
CA PHE A 13 -1.67 9.75 26.27
C PHE A 13 -1.10 10.00 24.86
N PHE A 14 0.21 9.82 24.62
CA PHE A 14 0.78 8.56 24.15
C PHE A 14 -0.16 7.71 23.27
N SER A 15 -0.92 8.35 22.38
CA SER A 15 -1.32 7.68 21.15
C SER A 15 -0.05 7.46 20.33
N LEU A 16 0.60 6.31 20.57
CA LEU A 16 1.44 5.66 19.59
C LEU A 16 0.61 5.57 18.30
N GLY A 17 0.86 6.48 17.38
CA GLY A 17 0.46 6.30 16.00
C GLY A 17 1.24 5.10 15.48
N ALA A 18 0.64 3.91 15.57
CA ALA A 18 1.00 2.80 14.72
C ALA A 18 0.80 3.32 13.30
N ASN A 19 1.89 3.74 12.66
CA ASN A 19 1.89 4.24 11.30
C ASN A 19 1.64 3.06 10.35
N ALA A 20 0.38 2.63 10.31
CA ALA A 20 -0.18 1.86 9.21
C ALA A 20 0.07 2.68 7.95
N GLN A 21 0.85 2.13 7.02
CA GLN A 21 1.17 2.76 5.75
C GLN A 21 1.60 1.72 4.72
N VAL A 22 1.13 1.89 3.48
CA VAL A 22 1.77 1.27 2.32
C VAL A 22 3.10 1.94 2.05
N LYS A 23 4.19 1.16 2.10
CA LYS A 23 5.56 1.65 1.92
C LYS A 23 6.04 1.46 0.49
N GLU A 24 5.74 0.30 -0.07
CA GLU A 24 6.28 -0.15 -1.35
C GLU A 24 5.23 -0.93 -2.14
N ALA A 25 5.26 -0.77 -3.46
CA ALA A 25 4.58 -1.66 -4.40
C ALA A 25 5.55 -2.07 -5.50
N VAL A 26 5.40 -3.29 -6.01
CA VAL A 26 6.09 -3.78 -7.18
C VAL A 26 5.04 -4.01 -8.25
N VAL A 27 5.16 -3.34 -9.39
CA VAL A 27 4.22 -3.49 -10.50
C VAL A 27 4.90 -4.20 -11.67
N GLY A 28 4.33 -5.32 -12.09
CA GLY A 28 4.65 -5.97 -13.36
C GLY A 28 3.92 -5.25 -14.48
N VAL A 29 4.65 -4.88 -15.52
CA VAL A 29 4.09 -4.24 -16.71
C VAL A 29 4.57 -5.02 -17.93
N ASP A 30 3.68 -5.25 -18.87
CA ASP A 30 3.98 -5.87 -20.15
C ASP A 30 4.15 -4.79 -21.24
N GLY A 31 5.02 -5.07 -22.21
CA GLY A 31 5.26 -4.18 -23.35
C GLY A 31 6.47 -3.25 -23.22
N PHE A 32 7.19 -3.26 -22.10
CA PHE A 32 8.46 -2.53 -21.96
C PHE A 32 9.66 -3.49 -21.98
N THR A 33 10.29 -3.64 -23.14
CA THR A 33 11.45 -4.54 -23.33
C THR A 33 12.75 -3.80 -23.62
N CYS A 34 12.69 -2.48 -23.75
CA CYS A 34 13.84 -1.61 -24.01
C CYS A 34 14.01 -0.60 -22.88
N SER A 35 15.25 -0.27 -22.53
CA SER A 35 15.60 0.74 -21.51
C SER A 35 14.96 2.10 -21.77
N LEU A 36 14.71 2.45 -23.04
CA LEU A 36 14.05 3.70 -23.42
C LEU A 36 12.53 3.67 -23.12
N CYS A 37 11.87 2.54 -23.41
CA CYS A 37 10.45 2.33 -23.08
C CYS A 37 10.24 2.29 -21.57
N ALA A 38 11.17 1.66 -20.83
CA ALA A 38 11.17 1.66 -19.37
C ALA A 38 11.15 3.07 -18.79
N LYS A 39 12.05 3.96 -19.27
CA LYS A 39 12.10 5.36 -18.84
C LYS A 39 10.79 6.10 -19.08
N GLY A 40 10.09 5.80 -20.19
CA GLY A 40 8.76 6.36 -20.46
C GLY A 40 7.76 6.04 -19.35
N VAL A 41 7.70 4.76 -18.96
CA VAL A 41 6.85 4.30 -17.85
C VAL A 41 7.30 4.88 -16.51
N GLU A 42 8.61 4.91 -16.23
CA GLU A 42 9.15 5.52 -15.00
C GLU A 42 8.69 6.96 -14.88
N GLY A 43 8.79 7.77 -15.94
CA GLY A 43 8.37 9.17 -15.93
C GLY A 43 6.87 9.34 -15.68
N GLN A 44 6.03 8.49 -16.27
CA GLN A 44 4.58 8.51 -16.01
C GLN A 44 4.27 8.15 -14.55
N LEU A 45 4.98 7.19 -13.98
CA LEU A 45 4.80 6.79 -12.59
C LEU A 45 5.33 7.88 -11.63
N GLU A 46 6.49 8.46 -11.90
CA GLU A 46 7.07 9.55 -11.09
C GLU A 46 6.23 10.82 -11.13
N SER A 47 5.42 11.03 -12.17
CA SER A 47 4.46 12.14 -12.25
C SER A 47 3.33 12.07 -11.21
N LEU A 48 3.11 10.91 -10.59
CA LEU A 48 2.05 10.72 -9.61
C LEU A 48 2.47 11.28 -8.24
N ASP A 49 1.70 12.22 -7.70
CA ASP A 49 2.01 12.95 -6.46
C ASP A 49 2.21 12.09 -5.20
N PHE A 50 1.82 10.81 -5.26
CA PHE A 50 1.93 9.83 -4.17
C PHE A 50 3.14 8.90 -4.33
N ILE A 51 3.86 8.95 -5.44
CA ILE A 51 5.09 8.22 -5.70
C ILE A 51 6.29 9.07 -5.28
N LYS A 52 7.18 8.47 -4.48
CA LYS A 52 8.41 9.08 -4.01
C LYS A 52 9.59 8.76 -4.93
N SER A 53 9.65 7.54 -5.43
CA SER A 53 10.72 7.05 -6.30
C SER A 53 10.26 5.80 -7.02
N VAL A 54 10.74 5.62 -8.25
CA VAL A 54 10.52 4.45 -9.08
C VAL A 54 11.87 3.79 -9.38
N LYS A 55 11.92 2.47 -9.34
CA LYS A 55 13.06 1.67 -9.79
C LYS A 55 12.62 0.62 -10.79
N THR A 56 13.12 0.68 -12.02
CA THR A 56 12.91 -0.39 -12.99
C THR A 56 13.82 -1.58 -12.74
N ASN A 57 13.25 -2.78 -12.93
CA ASN A 57 13.98 -4.02 -13.10
C ASN A 57 13.65 -4.63 -14.47
N LEU A 58 14.52 -4.40 -15.45
CA LEU A 58 14.38 -4.92 -16.82
C LEU A 58 14.41 -6.45 -16.86
N LYS A 59 15.23 -7.11 -16.02
CA LYS A 59 15.33 -8.58 -15.99
C LYS A 59 14.01 -9.22 -15.57
N ALA A 60 13.34 -8.61 -14.60
CA ALA A 60 12.08 -9.11 -14.05
C ALA A 60 10.84 -8.45 -14.67
N THR A 61 11.00 -7.54 -15.64
CA THR A 61 9.92 -6.70 -16.22
C THR A 61 8.98 -6.13 -15.14
N THR A 62 9.58 -5.53 -14.10
CA THR A 62 8.85 -4.94 -12.96
C THR A 62 9.37 -3.57 -12.60
N PHE A 63 8.50 -2.71 -12.06
CA PHE A 63 8.86 -1.43 -11.44
C PHE A 63 8.59 -1.50 -9.95
N THR A 64 9.59 -1.14 -9.14
CA THR A 64 9.45 -0.99 -7.69
C THR A 64 9.16 0.46 -7.39
N LEU A 65 8.01 0.72 -6.79
CA LEU A 65 7.49 2.03 -6.43
C LEU A 65 7.62 2.20 -4.92
N THR A 66 8.24 3.30 -4.52
CA THR A 66 8.23 3.76 -3.13
C THR A 66 7.21 4.87 -2.99
N PHE A 67 6.31 4.77 -2.02
CA PHE A 67 5.27 5.79 -1.84
C PHE A 67 5.67 6.86 -0.82
N VAL A 68 5.10 8.06 -0.99
CA VAL A 68 5.28 9.16 -0.04
C VAL A 68 4.46 8.89 1.23
N LYS A 69 5.09 9.10 2.40
CA LYS A 69 4.42 8.94 3.70
C LYS A 69 3.30 9.96 3.87
N GLY A 70 2.11 9.46 4.23
CA GLY A 70 0.92 10.30 4.48
C GLY A 70 0.13 10.73 3.25
N LYS A 71 0.56 10.38 2.02
CA LYS A 71 -0.21 10.66 0.79
C LYS A 71 -1.19 9.53 0.48
N LYS A 72 -2.40 9.89 0.04
CA LYS A 72 -3.41 8.94 -0.41
C LYS A 72 -2.97 8.28 -1.73
N ILE A 73 -2.77 6.97 -1.70
CA ILE A 73 -2.42 6.17 -2.88
C ILE A 73 -3.70 5.79 -3.61
N ASN A 74 -3.72 5.95 -4.93
CA ASN A 74 -4.84 5.53 -5.76
C ASN A 74 -4.34 4.55 -6.83
N LEU A 75 -4.69 3.28 -6.66
CA LEU A 75 -4.29 2.20 -7.56
C LEU A 75 -4.91 2.34 -8.95
N SER A 76 -6.13 2.88 -9.07
CA SER A 76 -6.75 3.15 -10.38
C SER A 76 -6.05 4.26 -11.14
N LYS A 77 -5.51 5.29 -10.44
CA LYS A 77 -4.65 6.30 -11.09
C LYS A 77 -3.33 5.71 -11.56
N LEU A 78 -2.76 4.79 -10.77
CA LEU A 78 -1.54 4.09 -11.13
C LEU A 78 -1.71 3.25 -12.40
N GLU A 79 -2.78 2.46 -12.45
CA GLU A 79 -3.14 1.68 -13.63
C GLU A 79 -3.35 2.58 -14.86
N LYS A 80 -4.14 3.65 -14.71
CA LYS A 80 -4.36 4.62 -15.80
C LYS A 80 -3.06 5.23 -16.31
N ALA A 81 -2.15 5.63 -15.43
CA ALA A 81 -0.86 6.18 -15.86
C ALA A 81 -0.04 5.18 -16.71
N ILE A 82 -0.13 3.88 -16.42
CA ILE A 82 0.52 2.83 -17.19
C ILE A 82 -0.18 2.62 -18.54
N THR A 83 -1.52 2.54 -18.53
CA THR A 83 -2.32 2.33 -19.76
C THR A 83 -2.29 3.53 -20.69
N ASP A 84 -2.33 4.76 -20.17
CA ASP A 84 -2.20 6.00 -20.93
C ASP A 84 -0.79 6.13 -21.55
N GLY A 85 0.21 5.51 -20.92
CA GLY A 85 1.55 5.35 -21.49
C GLY A 85 1.64 4.33 -22.64
N GLY A 86 0.56 3.60 -22.94
CA GLY A 86 0.51 2.56 -23.96
C GLY A 86 1.01 1.19 -23.50
N PHE A 87 1.07 0.96 -22.18
CA PHE A 87 1.55 -0.29 -21.60
C PHE A 87 0.44 -1.04 -20.85
N THR A 88 0.63 -2.34 -20.65
CA THR A 88 -0.35 -3.20 -19.98
C THR A 88 0.12 -3.52 -18.57
N LEU A 89 -0.71 -3.24 -17.57
CA LEU A 89 -0.45 -3.68 -16.21
C LEU A 89 -0.68 -5.19 -16.09
N ARG A 90 0.36 -5.95 -15.71
CA ARG A 90 0.29 -7.40 -15.53
C ARG A 90 -0.07 -7.79 -14.11
N ASP A 91 0.66 -7.24 -13.14
CA ASP A 91 0.48 -7.54 -11.73
C ASP A 91 0.87 -6.35 -10.85
N ILE A 92 0.25 -6.22 -9.68
CA ILE A 92 0.64 -5.25 -8.65
C ILE A 92 0.84 -6.01 -7.34
N LYS A 93 2.06 -6.09 -6.84
CA LYS A 93 2.39 -6.62 -5.51
C LYS A 93 2.57 -5.48 -4.54
N VAL A 94 1.67 -5.32 -3.57
CA VAL A 94 1.75 -4.25 -2.57
C VAL A 94 2.24 -4.81 -1.25
N LYS A 95 3.14 -4.09 -0.58
CA LYS A 95 3.51 -4.32 0.82
C LYS A 95 2.94 -3.22 1.69
N ALA A 96 2.00 -3.59 2.54
CA ALA A 96 1.23 -2.68 3.35
C ALA A 96 1.34 -3.06 4.82
N ASP A 97 1.67 -2.07 5.66
CA ASP A 97 1.50 -2.18 7.10
C ASP A 97 0.14 -1.57 7.44
N GLY A 98 -0.68 -2.26 8.21
CA GLY A 98 -2.02 -1.80 8.53
C GLY A 98 -2.61 -2.44 9.76
N THR A 99 -3.78 -1.96 10.15
CA THR A 99 -4.61 -2.60 11.17
C THR A 99 -5.71 -3.38 10.47
N LEU A 100 -5.95 -4.62 10.90
CA LEU A 100 -7.06 -5.40 10.38
C LEU A 100 -8.39 -4.86 10.93
N ALA A 101 -9.28 -4.53 10.00
CA ALA A 101 -10.66 -4.17 10.25
C ALA A 101 -11.55 -5.24 9.61
N GLY A 102 -12.17 -6.09 10.42
CA GLY A 102 -13.03 -7.18 9.95
C GLY A 102 -12.89 -8.42 10.81
N ASP A 103 -13.76 -9.39 10.56
CA ASP A 103 -13.78 -10.68 11.24
C ASP A 103 -13.86 -11.80 10.20
N ALA A 104 -13.65 -13.04 10.65
CA ALA A 104 -13.68 -14.22 9.78
C ALA A 104 -15.04 -14.46 9.08
N ALA A 105 -16.13 -13.86 9.57
CA ALA A 105 -17.46 -13.97 8.98
C ALA A 105 -17.74 -12.89 7.92
N SER A 106 -17.13 -11.72 8.06
CA SER A 106 -17.36 -10.52 7.24
C SER A 106 -16.26 -10.27 6.19
N GLY A 107 -15.13 -10.97 6.32
CA GLY A 107 -13.92 -10.74 5.54
C GLY A 107 -13.02 -9.69 6.19
N PHE A 108 -11.70 -9.83 5.98
CA PHE A 108 -10.71 -8.91 6.52
C PHE A 108 -10.49 -7.73 5.56
N SER A 109 -10.56 -6.51 6.08
CA SER A 109 -10.11 -5.29 5.38
C SER A 109 -8.88 -4.73 6.06
N LEU A 110 -7.92 -4.24 5.28
CA LEU A 110 -6.73 -3.60 5.83
C LEU A 110 -6.88 -2.07 5.79
N ASN A 111 -6.87 -1.45 6.98
CA ASN A 111 -6.74 -0.01 7.08
C ASN A 111 -5.26 0.36 7.10
N THR A 112 -4.83 1.06 6.05
CA THR A 112 -3.43 1.45 5.85
C THR A 112 -3.18 2.93 6.10
N GLY A 113 -4.16 3.70 6.60
CA GLY A 113 -4.03 5.14 6.89
C GLY A 113 -3.83 6.04 5.66
N ASN A 114 -3.22 5.54 4.58
CA ASN A 114 -2.81 6.27 3.39
C ASN A 114 -3.28 5.62 2.07
N SER A 115 -4.13 4.60 2.13
CA SER A 115 -4.79 4.01 0.95
C SER A 115 -6.25 3.68 1.29
N PRO A 116 -7.13 3.58 0.27
CA PRO A 116 -8.49 3.09 0.49
C PRO A 116 -8.44 1.67 1.09
N ASN A 117 -9.41 1.33 1.96
CA ASN A 117 -9.47 0.03 2.63
C ASN A 117 -9.33 -1.13 1.64
N LEU A 118 -8.24 -1.88 1.74
CA LEU A 118 -7.95 -3.01 0.86
C LEU A 118 -8.70 -4.24 1.36
N ASN A 119 -9.54 -4.83 0.52
CA ASN A 119 -10.25 -6.06 0.85
C ASN A 119 -9.27 -7.23 0.74
N LEU A 120 -8.95 -7.88 1.86
CA LEU A 120 -8.00 -8.98 1.89
C LEU A 120 -8.72 -10.28 1.49
N LYS A 121 -8.39 -10.84 0.33
CA LYS A 121 -8.76 -12.20 -0.05
C LYS A 121 -7.63 -13.15 0.31
N ASN A 122 -8.00 -14.34 0.78
CA ASN A 122 -7.06 -15.39 1.20
C ASN A 122 -6.17 -15.03 2.41
N ALA A 123 -6.61 -14.10 3.26
CA ALA A 123 -6.02 -13.90 4.58
C ALA A 123 -6.45 -15.06 5.49
N GLN A 124 -5.70 -16.16 5.48
CA GLN A 124 -5.92 -17.30 6.35
C GLN A 124 -5.00 -17.19 7.58
N GLY A 125 -5.62 -17.03 8.75
CA GLY A 125 -4.95 -17.04 10.05
C GLY A 125 -5.89 -16.54 11.16
N SER A 126 -5.59 -16.89 12.41
CA SER A 126 -6.30 -16.36 13.59
C SER A 126 -5.86 -14.91 13.83
N PHE A 127 -6.55 -13.98 13.17
CA PHE A 127 -6.33 -12.55 13.36
C PHE A 127 -7.57 -11.92 13.98
N ASP A 128 -7.35 -11.06 14.96
CA ASP A 128 -8.40 -10.31 15.63
C ASP A 128 -8.52 -8.90 15.06
N LYS A 129 -9.74 -8.35 15.13
CA LYS A 129 -10.00 -6.96 14.77
C LYS A 129 -9.11 -6.03 15.59
N GLY A 130 -8.32 -5.19 14.92
CA GLY A 130 -7.37 -4.27 15.57
C GLY A 130 -5.93 -4.78 15.62
N ASP A 131 -5.64 -5.97 15.11
CA ASP A 131 -4.27 -6.46 15.00
C ASP A 131 -3.46 -5.64 13.99
N ALA A 132 -2.28 -5.20 14.41
CA ALA A 132 -1.29 -4.63 13.52
C ALA A 132 -0.65 -5.74 12.69
N VAL A 133 -0.81 -5.68 11.37
CA VAL A 133 -0.28 -6.69 10.46
C VAL A 133 0.48 -6.04 9.30
N SER A 134 1.51 -6.74 8.85
CA SER A 134 2.17 -6.48 7.57
C SER A 134 1.63 -7.50 6.57
N VAL A 135 0.86 -7.04 5.58
CA VAL A 135 0.42 -7.89 4.48
C VAL A 135 1.23 -7.62 3.23
N SER A 136 1.43 -8.67 2.45
CA SER A 136 2.00 -8.62 1.13
C SER A 136 1.14 -9.49 0.21
N GLY A 137 0.80 -8.97 -0.96
CA GLY A 137 -0.11 -9.69 -1.84
C GLY A 137 -0.29 -9.02 -3.20
N MET A 138 -0.95 -9.75 -4.09
CA MET A 138 -1.29 -9.24 -5.42
C MET A 138 -2.62 -8.50 -5.37
N VAL A 139 -2.61 -7.24 -5.80
CA VAL A 139 -3.81 -6.43 -5.94
C VAL A 139 -4.54 -6.82 -7.21
N THR A 140 -5.80 -7.18 -7.05
CA THR A 140 -6.80 -7.26 -8.11
C THR A 140 -7.71 -6.05 -8.00
N LEU A 141 -7.77 -5.27 -9.08
CA LEU A 141 -8.59 -4.07 -9.15
C LEU A 141 -10.08 -4.41 -9.01
N PRO A 142 -10.90 -3.50 -8.43
CA PRO A 142 -10.57 -2.12 -8.08
C PRO A 142 -9.89 -1.91 -6.71
N ASN A 143 -10.03 -2.84 -5.74
CA ASN A 143 -9.39 -2.68 -4.42
C ASN A 143 -9.26 -3.98 -3.61
N THR A 144 -9.12 -5.11 -4.29
CA THR A 144 -8.94 -6.43 -3.65
C THR A 144 -7.46 -6.74 -3.56
N LEU A 145 -6.97 -7.20 -2.42
CA LEU A 145 -5.60 -7.66 -2.25
C LEU A 145 -5.64 -9.16 -1.93
N ASN A 146 -5.14 -9.99 -2.84
CA ASN A 146 -4.92 -11.41 -2.60
C ASN A 146 -3.67 -11.56 -1.75
N VAL A 147 -3.87 -11.83 -0.46
CA VAL A 147 -2.80 -11.95 0.52
C VAL A 147 -1.98 -13.18 0.19
N SER A 148 -0.71 -12.98 -0.15
CA SER A 148 0.27 -14.06 -0.32
C SER A 148 1.03 -14.30 0.99
N THR A 149 1.15 -13.28 1.83
CA THR A 149 1.79 -13.38 3.13
C THR A 149 1.19 -12.34 4.07
N ILE A 150 0.84 -12.76 5.27
CA ILE A 150 0.40 -11.89 6.35
C ILE A 150 1.23 -12.21 7.60
N LYS A 151 1.80 -11.18 8.22
CA LYS A 151 2.56 -11.28 9.47
C LYS A 151 1.94 -10.35 10.50
N LYS A 152 1.61 -10.87 11.68
CA LYS A 152 1.23 -10.07 12.85
C LYS A 152 2.47 -9.41 13.44
N LYS A 153 2.38 -8.13 13.77
CA LYS A 153 3.42 -7.37 14.49
C LYS A 153 3.26 -7.48 15.98
#